data_AF-A0A9D1SZ19-F1
#
_entry.id   AF-A0A9D1SZ19-F1
#
_cell.length_a   1.000
_cell.length_b   1.000
_cell.length_c   1.000
_cell.angle_alpha   90.00
_cell.angle_beta   90.00
_cell.angle_gamma   90.00
#
_symmetry.space_group_name_H-M   'P 1'
#
loop_
_entity.id
_entity.type
_entity.pdbx_description
1 polymer ?
#
loop_
_entity_poly.entity_id
_entity_poly.type
_entity_poly.pdbx_seq_one_letter_code
_entity_poly.pdbx_strand_id
1 'polypeptide(L)' 'MLLFVDLLTRLAMPNVITGLVLAALGLAITFLARKIARVIRKEKEIPNNDNVYLICKALGLVMICVALIVMIIQ' A
#
# COMPACT_ATOMS: atom_id res chain seq x y z
N MET A 1 -15.63 27.78 2.07
CA MET A 1 -14.21 28.21 2.06
C MET A 1 -13.48 27.76 3.34
N LEU A 2 -14.05 27.96 4.53
CA LEU A 2 -13.47 27.47 5.81
C LEU A 2 -13.16 25.95 5.84
N LEU A 3 -14.08 25.09 5.39
CA LEU A 3 -13.86 23.64 5.35
C LEU A 3 -12.68 23.20 4.47
N PHE A 4 -12.41 23.92 3.37
CA PHE A 4 -11.32 23.59 2.47
C PHE A 4 -9.96 23.94 3.08
N VAL A 5 -9.90 25.02 3.85
CA VAL A 5 -8.70 25.43 4.58
C VAL A 5 -8.38 24.41 5.67
N ASP A 6 -9.37 24.00 6.47
CA ASP A 6 -9.19 22.96 7.50
C ASP A 6 -8.74 21.61 6.93
N LEU A 7 -9.29 21.21 5.77
CA LEU A 7 -8.87 19.98 5.08
C LEU A 7 -7.42 20.08 4.59
N LEU A 8 -7.02 21.21 3.99
CA LEU A 8 -5.65 21.44 3.55
C LEU A 8 -4.67 21.43 4.71
N THR A 9 -5.03 22.04 5.83
CA THR A 9 -4.19 22.05 7.04
C THR A 9 -4.01 20.65 7.62
N ARG A 10 -5.06 19.82 7.62
CA ARG A 10 -4.96 18.41 8.02
C ARG A 10 -4.14 17.58 7.03
N LEU A 11 -4.30 17.79 5.72
CA LEU A 11 -3.52 17.07 4.71
C LEU A 11 -2.04 17.42 4.73
N ALA A 12 -1.71 18.65 5.14
CA ALA A 12 -0.34 19.12 5.30
C ALA A 12 0.34 18.60 6.59
N MET A 13 -0.38 17.88 7.45
CA MET A 13 0.23 17.28 8.64
C MET A 13 1.26 16.22 8.22
N PRO A 14 2.47 16.23 8.81
CA PRO A 14 3.55 15.32 8.43
C PRO A 14 3.17 13.84 8.59
N ASN A 15 2.31 13.51 9.55
CA ASN A 15 1.85 12.14 9.80
C ASN A 15 0.92 11.66 8.68
N VAL A 16 0.10 12.55 8.14
CA VAL A 16 -0.76 12.28 6.99
C VAL A 16 0.09 12.09 5.73
N ILE A 17 1.09 12.95 5.51
CA ILE A 17 1.98 12.82 4.35
C ILE A 17 2.77 11.51 4.39
N THR A 18 3.37 11.19 5.54
CA THR A 18 4.16 9.96 5.72
C THR A 18 3.31 8.70 5.57
N GLY A 19 2.12 8.67 6.16
CA GLY A 19 1.16 7.58 5.96
C GLY A 19 0.71 7.46 4.50
N LEU A 20 0.55 8.58 3.78
CA LEU A 20 0.12 8.56 2.38
C LEU A 20 1.21 7.95 1.49
N VAL A 21 2.47 8.33 1.69
CA VAL A 21 3.61 7.77 0.98
C VAL A 21 3.74 6.27 1.29
N LEU A 22 3.58 5.87 2.54
CA LEU A 22 3.65 4.46 2.93
C LEU A 22 2.51 3.63 2.32
N ALA A 23 1.29 4.17 2.28
CA ALA A 23 0.15 3.54 1.63
C ALA A 23 0.36 3.41 0.11
N ALA A 24 0.94 4.43 -0.54
CA ALA A 24 1.26 4.38 -1.96
C ALA A 24 2.29 3.29 -2.27
N LEU A 25 3.31 3.11 -1.42
CA LEU A 25 4.28 2.03 -1.52
C LEU A 25 3.64 0.64 -1.34
N GLY A 26 2.77 0.48 -0.33
CA GLY A 26 2.02 -0.77 -0.12
C GLY A 26 1.11 -1.13 -1.30
N LEU A 27 0.44 -0.14 -1.90
CA LEU A 27 -0.34 -0.32 -3.12
C LEU A 27 0.53 -0.71 -4.31
N ALA A 28 1.66 -0.05 -4.50
CA ALA A 28 2.59 -0.36 -5.58
C ALA A 28 3.06 -1.83 -5.49
N ILE A 29 3.42 -2.30 -4.29
CA ILE A 29 3.82 -3.70 -4.05
C ILE A 29 2.66 -4.66 -4.37
N THR A 30 1.43 -4.32 -3.97
CA THR A 30 0.25 -5.14 -4.24
C THR A 30 -0.04 -5.29 -5.74
N PHE A 31 0.14 -4.22 -6.52
CA PHE A 31 0.03 -4.26 -7.99
C PHE A 31 1.19 -5.02 -8.64
N LEU A 32 2.41 -4.82 -8.13
CA LEU A 32 3.62 -5.49 -8.60
C LEU A 32 3.71 -6.96 -8.16
N ALA A 33 2.89 -7.42 -7.21
CA ALA A 33 2.90 -8.78 -6.70
C ALA A 33 2.85 -9.84 -7.81
N ARG A 34 2.09 -9.58 -8.88
CA ARG A 34 2.01 -10.50 -10.04
C ARG A 34 3.31 -10.55 -10.83
N LYS A 35 4.03 -9.43 -10.93
CA LYS A 35 5.32 -9.32 -11.61
C LYS A 35 6.42 -9.97 -10.75
N ILE A 36 6.40 -9.72 -9.43
CA ILE A 36 7.32 -10.32 -8.45
C ILE A 36 7.18 -11.84 -8.47
N ALA A 37 5.95 -12.35 -8.37
CA ALA A 37 5.70 -13.78 -8.41
C ALA A 37 6.21 -14.40 -9.73
N ARG A 38 6.05 -13.73 -10.88
CA ARG A 38 6.56 -14.21 -12.20
C ARG A 38 8.07 -14.34 -12.21
N VAL A 39 8.77 -13.37 -11.63
CA VAL A 39 10.24 -13.37 -11.55
C VAL A 39 10.72 -14.50 -10.63
N ILE A 40 10.07 -14.70 -9.48
CA ILE A 40 10.47 -15.72 -8.50
C ILE A 40 10.20 -17.14 -9.02
N ARG A 41 9.00 -17.41 -9.55
CA ARG A 41 8.64 -18.75 -10.05
C ARG A 41 9.21 -19.06 -11.43
N LYS A 42 9.68 -18.07 -12.18
CA LYS A 42 10.12 -18.21 -13.58
C LYS A 42 9.03 -18.79 -14.51
N GLU A 43 7.78 -18.82 -14.08
CA GLU A 43 6.64 -19.27 -14.87
C GLU A 43 5.97 -18.10 -15.57
N LYS A 44 5.57 -18.32 -16.83
CA LYS A 44 4.96 -17.29 -17.68
C LYS A 44 3.55 -16.92 -17.21
N GLU A 45 2.82 -17.92 -16.70
CA GLU A 45 1.50 -17.76 -16.10
C GLU A 45 1.55 -18.10 -14.61
N ILE A 46 0.95 -17.24 -13.80
CA ILE A 46 0.81 -17.48 -12.37
C ILE A 46 -0.66 -17.73 -12.06
N PRO A 47 -0.99 -18.94 -11.56
CA PRO A 47 -2.35 -19.24 -11.17
C PRO A 47 -2.79 -18.30 -10.04
N ASN A 48 -4.07 -17.94 -10.01
CA ASN A 48 -4.58 -17.03 -8.97
C ASN A 48 -4.50 -17.64 -7.56
N ASN A 49 -4.36 -18.96 -7.45
CA ASN A 49 -4.18 -19.70 -6.20
C ASN A 49 -2.69 -19.87 -5.80
N ASP A 50 -1.79 -19.12 -6.44
CA ASP A 50 -0.37 -19.21 -6.13
C ASP A 50 -0.07 -18.63 -4.74
N ASN A 51 0.49 -19.46 -3.86
CA ASN A 51 0.85 -19.05 -2.50
C ASN A 51 1.78 -17.83 -2.49
N VAL A 52 2.72 -17.70 -3.44
CA VAL A 52 3.66 -16.57 -3.48
C VAL A 52 2.94 -15.29 -3.87
N TYR A 53 2.04 -15.37 -4.85
CA TYR A 53 1.21 -14.24 -5.26
C TYR A 53 0.26 -13.78 -4.14
N LEU A 54 -0.40 -14.72 -3.47
CA LEU A 54 -1.30 -14.43 -2.35
C LEU A 54 -0.55 -13.83 -1.16
N ILE A 55 0.59 -14.39 -0.76
CA ILE A 55 1.41 -13.86 0.34
C ILE A 55 1.92 -12.46 0.00
N CYS A 56 2.38 -12.22 -1.22
CA CYS A 56 2.88 -10.91 -1.63
C CYS A 56 1.77 -9.83 -1.61
N LYS A 57 0.55 -10.19 -2.03
CA LYS A 57 -0.63 -9.32 -1.88
C LYS A 57 -1.03 -9.10 -0.42
N ALA A 58 -1.00 -10.15 0.40
CA ALA A 58 -1.33 -10.06 1.82
C ALA A 58 -0.34 -9.14 2.55
N LEU A 59 0.96 -9.26 2.26
CA LEU A 59 1.99 -8.35 2.80
C LEU A 59 1.76 -6.90 2.38
N GLY A 60 1.44 -6.67 1.10
CA GLY A 60 1.07 -5.33 0.61
C GLY A 60 -0.16 -4.77 1.33
N LEU A 61 -1.17 -5.60 1.58
CA LEU A 61 -2.36 -5.21 2.33
C LEU A 61 -2.04 -4.86 3.79
N VAL A 62 -1.22 -5.66 4.47
CA VAL A 62 -0.75 -5.37 5.84
C VAL A 62 -0.01 -4.04 5.88
N MET A 63 0.85 -3.76 4.89
CA MET A 63 1.59 -2.51 4.80
C MET A 63 0.66 -1.29 4.64
N ILE A 64 -0.43 -1.42 3.86
CA ILE A 64 -1.46 -0.39 3.75
C ILE A 64 -2.21 -0.20 5.08
N CYS A 65 -2.54 -1.30 5.79
CA CYS A 65 -3.17 -1.21 7.10
C CYS A 65 -2.26 -0.49 8.12
N VAL A 66 -0.97 -0.79 8.15
CA VAL A 66 0.00 -0.09 9.00
C VAL A 66 0.07 1.39 8.63
N ALA A 67 0.07 1.73 7.35
CA ALA A 67 0.06 3.13 6.89
C ALA A 67 -1.17 3.91 7.39
N LEU A 68 -2.35 3.29 7.37
CA LEU A 68 -3.57 3.88 7.91
C LEU A 68 -3.51 4.06 9.43
N ILE A 69 -2.93 3.10 10.15
CA ILE A 69 -2.74 3.19 11.60
C ILE A 69 -1.80 4.35 11.94
N VAL A 70 -0.69 4.50 11.22
CA VAL A 70 0.26 5.61 11.40
C VAL A 70 -0.43 6.96 11.17
N MET A 71 -1.26 7.07 10.13
CA MET A 71 -2.05 8.26 9.83
C MET A 71 -3.03 8.68 10.93
N ILE A 72 -3.53 7.73 11.72
CA ILE A 72 -4.54 7.97 12.76
C ILE A 72 -3.90 8.19 14.13
N ILE A 73 -2.85 7.43 14.45
CA ILE A 73 -2.24 7.42 15.79
C ILE A 73 -1.21 8.53 15.98
N GLN A 74 -0.47 8.88 14.93
CA GLN A 74 0.48 9.99 14.97
C GLN A 74 -0.20 11.26 14.51
#